data_AF-A0A945CUN4-F1
#
_entry.id   AF-A0A945CUN4-F1
#
_cell.length_a   1.000
_cell.length_b   1.000
_cell.length_c   1.000
_cell.angle_alpha   90.00
_cell.angle_beta   90.00
_cell.angle_gamma   90.00
#
_symmetry.space_group_name_H-M   'P 1'
#
loop_
_entity.id
_entity.type
_entity.pdbx_description
1 polymer ?
#
loop_
_entity_poly.entity_id
_entity_poly.type
_entity_poly.pdbx_seq_one_letter_code
_entity_poly.pdbx_strand_id
1 'polypeptide(L)'
;MFNFLTRKKKQERAFNPTQELDRLSELSPPSSLVILIKKGEEKKEGEDMGRAFFLRRDKKLYTEGSNLYITTPDNLKIARDQNLSSQMVSLQFFHRRVPYRLECRIVGRFRLLPEVVETLDFNAKAAFKLIPTSPLRKQDKRQFYRYTLKNYGDSRIPLTTHITFDSFLKITDKEFPADGQPPMLINDMKIFPDHAETGKPQFATRDAINQFRDIMLKKPPHDRFVNVSKVKKDDSGGMVRRKDEELLLGESPILGLEMESLRDVLYLKKSAKAGFQKGKDNPYNLHPGERILTHFVHDRKYYTMVCELMEGRTQQEVVRPLEFPTEESGLHIEMIDYSVGGILVESSPDLLKLILGEKCPPDIEKEADFSGNFWEKIFEELRKPMIHLTFYPRLYFPDAVRKYRPELPFKVTVVAQVVRTNVQQSGERRTLQHGLQFAYEPQGIPLAKDEIVDWRYTRNVRDNEHFQNIHSKLSGLYGYLENQSLTSGATGARQRRPPPSSE
;
A
#
# COMPACT_ATOMS: atom_id res chain seq x y z
N MET A 1 -2.93 32.26 -26.64
CA MET A 1 -3.24 33.46 -25.82
C MET A 1 -4.74 33.76 -25.70
N PHE A 2 -5.69 32.82 -25.89
CA PHE A 2 -7.09 33.04 -25.52
C PHE A 2 -7.78 31.70 -25.21
N ASN A 3 -7.85 31.35 -23.93
CA ASN A 3 -8.79 30.37 -23.35
C ASN A 3 -9.00 30.58 -21.83
N PHE A 4 -8.65 31.77 -21.32
CA PHE A 4 -8.76 32.10 -19.88
C PHE A 4 -10.07 32.85 -19.54
N LEU A 5 -10.87 33.27 -20.53
CA LEU A 5 -12.01 34.17 -20.34
C LEU A 5 -13.40 33.50 -20.26
N THR A 6 -13.49 32.17 -20.17
CA THR A 6 -14.77 31.48 -19.91
C THR A 6 -14.71 30.62 -18.66
N ARG A 7 -14.27 31.18 -17.52
CA ARG A 7 -14.69 30.67 -16.23
C ARG A 7 -16.16 31.05 -16.04
N LYS A 8 -17.08 30.21 -16.53
CA LYS A 8 -18.44 30.16 -16.00
C LYS A 8 -18.29 30.00 -14.49
N LYS A 9 -18.64 31.04 -13.71
CA LYS A 9 -18.87 30.92 -12.26
C LYS A 9 -19.77 29.70 -12.11
N LYS A 10 -19.23 28.63 -11.50
CA LYS A 10 -20.00 27.43 -11.18
C LYS A 10 -21.10 27.93 -10.25
N GLN A 11 -22.33 28.08 -10.76
CA GLN A 11 -23.49 28.41 -9.94
C GLN A 11 -23.49 27.43 -8.78
N GLU A 12 -23.32 27.93 -7.56
CA GLU A 12 -23.51 27.12 -6.36
C GLU A 12 -24.96 26.65 -6.40
N ARG A 13 -25.16 25.34 -6.67
CA ARG A 13 -26.48 24.73 -6.61
C ARG A 13 -27.04 25.00 -5.21
N ALA A 14 -28.24 25.58 -5.14
CA ALA A 14 -28.96 25.71 -3.89
C ALA A 14 -29.04 24.33 -3.21
N PHE A 15 -28.65 24.28 -1.94
CA PHE A 15 -28.63 23.04 -1.18
C PHE A 15 -30.04 22.46 -1.04
N ASN A 16 -30.23 21.21 -1.47
CA ASN A 16 -31.50 20.50 -1.34
C ASN A 16 -31.27 19.14 -0.65
N PRO A 17 -31.78 18.95 0.59
CA PRO A 17 -31.61 17.72 1.34
C PRO A 17 -32.07 16.46 0.60
N THR A 18 -33.19 16.51 -0.14
CA THR A 18 -33.73 15.35 -0.86
C THR A 18 -32.77 14.89 -1.96
N GLN A 19 -32.17 15.83 -2.70
CA GLN A 19 -31.15 15.48 -3.72
C GLN A 19 -29.91 14.83 -3.11
N GLU A 20 -29.51 15.22 -1.90
CA GLU A 20 -28.38 14.59 -1.22
C GLU A 20 -28.74 13.21 -0.67
N LEU A 21 -30.01 12.97 -0.30
CA LEU A 21 -30.50 11.63 0.05
C LEU A 21 -30.59 10.71 -1.17
N ASP A 22 -30.95 11.23 -2.35
CA ASP A 22 -30.92 10.45 -3.59
C ASP A 22 -29.50 10.00 -3.90
N ARG A 23 -28.52 10.91 -3.84
CA ARG A 23 -27.10 10.58 -3.98
C ARG A 23 -26.61 9.60 -2.92
N LEU A 24 -27.01 9.78 -1.66
CA LEU A 24 -26.69 8.84 -0.58
C LEU A 24 -27.26 7.45 -0.89
N SER A 25 -28.47 7.39 -1.45
CA SER A 25 -29.14 6.15 -1.85
C SER A 25 -28.46 5.47 -3.03
N GLU A 26 -27.92 6.23 -3.99
CA GLU A 26 -27.06 5.70 -5.06
C GLU A 26 -25.79 5.06 -4.50
N LEU A 27 -25.17 5.67 -3.48
CA LEU A 27 -24.00 5.10 -2.80
C LEU A 27 -24.37 3.90 -1.91
N SER A 28 -25.60 3.85 -1.41
CA SER A 28 -26.15 2.81 -0.53
C SER A 28 -25.16 2.30 0.53
N PRO A 29 -24.54 3.17 1.36
CA PRO A 29 -23.64 2.72 2.42
C PRO A 29 -24.38 1.88 3.46
N PRO A 30 -23.78 0.79 3.99
CA PRO A 30 -24.42 -0.05 5.00
C PRO A 30 -24.44 0.60 6.39
N SER A 31 -23.41 1.37 6.71
CA SER A 31 -23.22 2.00 8.02
C SER A 31 -22.40 3.28 7.90
N SER A 32 -22.44 4.10 8.94
CA SER A 32 -21.65 5.31 9.09
C SER A 32 -21.03 5.35 10.48
N LEU A 33 -19.85 5.94 10.60
CA LEU A 33 -19.39 6.50 11.88
C LEU A 33 -20.13 7.81 12.12
N VAL A 34 -20.57 8.04 13.35
CA VAL A 34 -21.33 9.24 13.73
C VAL A 34 -20.46 10.08 14.65
N ILE A 35 -20.17 11.31 14.21
CA ILE A 35 -19.36 12.25 14.99
C ILE A 35 -20.23 13.44 15.38
N LEU A 36 -20.35 13.74 16.67
CA LEU A 36 -21.06 14.90 17.18
C LEU A 36 -20.23 16.17 16.98
N ILE A 37 -20.79 17.16 16.29
CA ILE A 37 -20.12 18.44 16.04
C ILE A 37 -20.43 19.39 17.20
N LYS A 38 -19.44 19.66 18.05
CA LYS A 38 -19.57 20.65 19.14
C LYS A 38 -19.60 22.07 18.55
N LYS A 39 -20.49 22.93 19.05
CA LYS A 39 -20.55 24.34 18.66
C LYS A 39 -19.38 25.09 19.32
N GLY A 40 -18.54 25.77 18.52
CA GLY A 40 -17.58 26.76 19.03
C GLY A 40 -16.10 26.48 18.80
N GLU A 41 -15.71 25.32 18.26
CA GLU A 41 -14.29 25.01 17.97
C GLU A 41 -14.00 25.06 16.47
N GLU A 42 -13.03 25.90 16.08
CA GLU A 42 -12.54 25.99 14.69
C GLU A 42 -11.80 24.71 14.24
N LYS A 43 -11.47 23.82 15.18
CA LYS A 43 -10.95 22.48 14.91
C LYS A 43 -12.09 21.46 14.93
N LYS A 44 -12.22 20.70 13.84
CA LYS A 44 -13.23 19.64 13.63
C LYS A 44 -12.97 18.38 14.48
N GLU A 45 -12.68 18.52 15.75
CA GLU A 45 -12.60 17.40 16.70
C GLU A 45 -13.97 17.22 17.36
N GLY A 46 -14.85 16.52 16.65
CA GLY A 46 -16.15 16.15 17.20
C GLY A 46 -16.05 14.92 18.11
N GLU A 47 -17.03 14.73 18.99
CA GLU A 47 -17.09 13.55 19.86
C GLU A 47 -17.53 12.33 19.04
N ASP A 48 -16.72 11.26 19.04
CA ASP A 48 -17.04 10.02 18.34
C ASP A 48 -18.16 9.26 19.06
N MET A 49 -19.36 9.27 18.46
CA MET A 49 -20.51 8.55 18.98
C MET A 49 -20.49 7.07 18.57
N GLY A 50 -19.51 6.63 17.77
CA GLY A 50 -19.38 5.27 17.31
C GLY A 50 -20.14 4.98 16.01
N ARG A 51 -20.21 3.70 15.65
CA ARG A 51 -20.81 3.24 14.39
C ARG A 51 -22.32 3.16 14.54
N ALA A 52 -23.04 3.53 13.48
CA ALA A 52 -24.48 3.33 13.33
C ALA A 52 -24.80 2.76 11.94
N PHE A 53 -25.86 1.96 11.84
CA PHE A 53 -26.34 1.38 10.59
C PHE A 53 -27.43 2.25 10.01
N PHE A 54 -27.41 2.44 8.68
CA PHE A 54 -28.53 3.08 8.01
C PHE A 54 -29.71 2.10 7.99
N LEU A 55 -30.91 2.58 8.33
CA LEU A 55 -32.10 1.77 8.21
C LEU A 55 -32.38 1.48 6.75
N ARG A 56 -32.83 0.25 6.48
CA ARG A 56 -33.11 -0.21 5.13
C ARG A 56 -34.42 -0.96 5.07
N ARG A 57 -35.14 -0.75 3.98
CA ARG A 57 -36.36 -1.45 3.60
C ARG A 57 -36.18 -1.92 2.17
N ASP A 58 -36.43 -3.20 1.92
CA ASP A 58 -36.24 -3.83 0.61
C ASP A 58 -34.83 -3.59 0.03
N LYS A 59 -33.79 -3.69 0.89
CA LYS A 59 -32.37 -3.42 0.54
C LYS A 59 -32.02 -1.99 0.14
N LYS A 60 -32.97 -1.06 0.20
CA LYS A 60 -32.76 0.38 -0.07
C LYS A 60 -32.73 1.16 1.24
N LEU A 61 -32.05 2.30 1.25
CA LEU A 61 -32.06 3.19 2.40
C LEU A 61 -33.50 3.63 2.69
N TYR A 62 -33.91 3.52 3.94
CA TYR A 62 -35.20 4.01 4.38
C TYR A 62 -35.12 5.53 4.56
N THR A 63 -35.81 6.25 3.68
CA THR A 63 -35.88 7.71 3.67
C THR A 63 -37.34 8.16 3.57
N GLU A 64 -37.67 9.27 4.22
CA GLU A 64 -39.05 9.79 4.24
C GLU A 64 -39.01 11.31 4.09
N GLY A 65 -39.33 11.80 2.89
CA GLY A 65 -39.12 13.20 2.51
C GLY A 65 -37.64 13.58 2.57
N SER A 66 -37.28 14.59 3.36
CA SER A 66 -35.90 15.04 3.59
C SER A 66 -35.20 14.33 4.76
N ASN A 67 -35.76 13.22 5.23
CA ASN A 67 -35.27 12.53 6.42
C ASN A 67 -34.61 11.20 6.08
N LEU A 68 -33.52 10.89 6.79
CA LEU A 68 -32.89 9.58 6.81
C LEU A 68 -32.88 9.03 8.23
N TYR A 69 -32.74 7.72 8.37
CA TYR A 69 -32.79 7.05 9.66
C TYR A 69 -31.56 6.17 9.89
N ILE A 70 -31.00 6.26 11.09
CA ILE A 70 -29.87 5.41 11.54
C ILE A 70 -30.17 4.75 12.88
N THR A 71 -29.50 3.63 13.17
CA THR A 71 -29.56 2.99 14.48
C THR A 71 -28.93 3.86 15.57
N THR A 72 -29.06 3.43 16.82
CA THR A 72 -28.29 4.03 17.91
C THR A 72 -26.79 3.81 17.64
N PRO A 73 -25.95 4.86 17.70
CA PRO A 73 -24.50 4.72 17.59
C PRO A 73 -23.90 3.90 18.75
N ASP A 74 -22.91 3.05 18.46
CA ASP A 74 -22.37 2.07 19.41
C ASP A 74 -21.78 2.68 20.69
N ASN A 75 -21.11 3.84 20.60
CA ASN A 75 -20.47 4.50 21.75
C ASN A 75 -21.41 5.51 22.45
N LEU A 76 -22.65 5.64 21.97
CA LEU A 76 -23.59 6.57 22.58
C LEU A 76 -24.08 6.02 23.93
N LYS A 77 -23.46 6.49 25.02
CA LYS A 77 -23.95 6.26 26.37
C LYS A 77 -25.24 7.04 26.56
N ILE A 78 -26.39 6.35 26.47
CA ILE A 78 -27.70 6.95 26.70
C ILE A 78 -27.82 7.31 28.19
N ALA A 79 -27.32 8.47 28.58
CA ALA A 79 -27.73 9.09 29.84
C ALA A 79 -29.21 9.48 29.72
N ARG A 80 -30.01 9.27 30.77
CA ARG A 80 -31.46 9.50 30.76
C ARG A 80 -31.88 10.93 30.36
N ASP A 81 -30.96 11.89 30.45
CA ASP A 81 -31.21 13.33 30.23
C ASP A 81 -30.48 13.94 29.02
N GLN A 82 -29.78 13.15 28.19
CA GLN A 82 -29.11 13.69 27.00
C GLN A 82 -30.09 13.84 25.82
N ASN A 83 -30.65 15.05 25.66
CA ASN A 83 -31.39 15.41 24.47
C ASN A 83 -30.44 15.80 23.33
N LEU A 84 -30.29 14.90 22.36
CA LEU A 84 -29.49 15.15 21.16
C LEU A 84 -30.25 15.89 20.05
N SER A 85 -31.51 16.24 20.27
CA SER A 85 -32.33 16.93 19.27
C SER A 85 -31.71 18.28 18.91
N SER A 86 -31.71 18.62 17.63
CA SER A 86 -31.07 19.80 17.03
C SER A 86 -29.54 19.84 17.09
N GLN A 87 -28.87 18.81 17.60
CA GLN A 87 -27.42 18.69 17.48
C GLN A 87 -27.02 18.35 16.05
N MET A 88 -25.81 18.76 15.69
CA MET A 88 -25.24 18.52 14.38
C MET A 88 -24.32 17.30 14.47
N VAL A 89 -24.47 16.37 13.53
CA VAL A 89 -23.60 15.21 13.41
C VAL A 89 -22.98 15.16 12.02
N SER A 90 -21.76 14.66 11.96
CA SER A 90 -21.08 14.29 10.73
C SER A 90 -21.19 12.78 10.57
N LEU A 91 -21.93 12.35 9.55
CA LEU A 91 -21.92 10.97 9.07
C LEU A 91 -20.71 10.76 8.17
N GLN A 92 -19.83 9.83 8.53
CA GLN A 92 -18.68 9.45 7.73
C GLN A 92 -18.74 7.97 7.37
N PHE A 93 -18.67 7.69 6.08
CA PHE A 93 -18.78 6.33 5.56
C PHE A 93 -17.92 6.17 4.31
N PHE A 94 -17.70 4.93 3.93
CA PHE A 94 -16.95 4.58 2.74
C PHE A 94 -17.89 3.98 1.70
N HIS A 95 -17.75 4.43 0.45
CA HIS A 95 -18.35 3.76 -0.70
C HIS A 95 -17.24 3.45 -1.69
N ARG A 96 -17.08 2.17 -2.06
CA ARG A 96 -15.97 1.70 -2.91
C ARG A 96 -14.61 2.23 -2.42
N ARG A 97 -14.38 2.12 -1.10
CA ARG A 97 -13.18 2.63 -0.39
C ARG A 97 -12.90 4.14 -0.51
N VAL A 98 -13.83 4.91 -1.06
CA VAL A 98 -13.75 6.37 -1.06
C VAL A 98 -14.46 6.90 0.19
N PRO A 99 -13.79 7.71 1.03
CA PRO A 99 -14.44 8.34 2.16
C PRO A 99 -15.42 9.42 1.69
N TYR A 100 -16.63 9.38 2.24
CA TYR A 100 -17.66 10.39 2.10
C TYR A 100 -18.02 10.96 3.46
N ARG A 101 -18.42 12.23 3.46
CA ARG A 101 -18.96 12.92 4.63
C ARG A 101 -20.27 13.60 4.27
N LEU A 102 -21.24 13.43 5.14
CA LEU A 102 -22.52 14.13 5.10
C LEU A 102 -22.78 14.71 6.49
N GLU A 103 -23.01 16.02 6.58
CA GLU A 103 -23.44 16.62 7.84
C GLU A 103 -24.95 16.65 7.90
N CYS A 104 -25.48 16.28 9.06
CA CYS A 104 -26.90 16.19 9.32
C CYS A 104 -27.23 16.83 10.65
N ARG A 105 -28.47 17.29 10.79
CA ARG A 105 -29.07 17.67 12.06
C ARG A 105 -29.88 16.50 12.60
N ILE A 106 -29.69 16.17 13.88
CA ILE A 106 -30.55 15.22 14.58
C ILE A 106 -31.91 15.89 14.82
N VAL A 107 -32.98 15.28 14.31
CA VAL A 107 -34.35 15.72 14.60
C VAL A 107 -34.79 15.18 15.94
N GLY A 108 -34.48 13.90 16.20
CA GLY A 108 -34.80 13.22 17.45
C GLY A 108 -34.64 11.71 17.31
N ARG A 109 -34.85 11.00 18.42
CA ARG A 109 -34.94 9.54 18.46
C ARG A 109 -36.40 9.13 18.43
N PHE A 110 -36.77 8.28 17.48
CA PHE A 110 -38.15 7.83 17.30
C PHE A 110 -38.25 6.33 17.50
N ARG A 111 -39.34 5.90 18.15
CA ARG A 111 -39.75 4.50 18.13
C ARG A 111 -40.35 4.21 16.76
N LEU A 112 -39.90 3.15 16.12
CA LEU A 112 -40.43 2.77 14.82
C LEU A 112 -41.78 2.08 15.02
N LEU A 113 -42.73 2.38 14.13
CA LEU A 113 -44.03 1.72 14.13
C LEU A 113 -43.87 0.23 13.80
N PRO A 114 -44.67 -0.67 14.38
CA PRO A 114 -44.57 -2.11 14.14
C PRO A 114 -44.54 -2.48 12.65
N GLU A 115 -45.36 -1.83 11.82
CA GLU A 115 -45.46 -2.07 10.38
C GLU A 115 -44.16 -1.71 9.64
N VAL A 116 -43.43 -0.70 10.13
CA VAL A 116 -42.11 -0.35 9.61
C VAL A 116 -41.09 -1.39 10.04
N VAL A 117 -41.09 -1.78 11.32
CA VAL A 117 -40.12 -2.75 11.87
C VAL A 117 -40.19 -4.09 11.15
N GLU A 118 -41.39 -4.57 10.82
CA GLU A 118 -41.62 -5.82 10.08
C GLU A 118 -41.04 -5.81 8.66
N THR A 119 -40.87 -4.62 8.07
CA THR A 119 -40.39 -4.45 6.69
C THR A 119 -38.93 -4.03 6.58
N LEU A 120 -38.24 -3.83 7.72
CA LEU A 120 -36.82 -3.49 7.73
C LEU A 120 -35.94 -4.73 7.49
N ASP A 121 -34.80 -4.51 6.84
CA ASP A 121 -33.80 -5.56 6.61
C ASP A 121 -33.19 -6.10 7.92
N PHE A 122 -33.33 -5.37 9.04
CA PHE A 122 -32.89 -5.79 10.37
C PHE A 122 -33.80 -5.21 11.47
N ASN A 123 -33.95 -5.94 12.58
CA ASN A 123 -34.86 -5.58 13.65
C ASN A 123 -34.30 -4.42 14.50
N ALA A 124 -34.80 -3.21 14.27
CA ALA A 124 -34.51 -2.04 15.08
C ALA A 124 -35.80 -1.47 15.68
N LYS A 125 -35.90 -1.42 17.01
CA LYS A 125 -37.10 -0.89 17.70
C LYS A 125 -37.15 0.65 17.74
N ALA A 126 -36.02 1.30 17.53
CA ALA A 126 -35.89 2.75 17.53
C ALA A 126 -34.75 3.20 16.61
N ALA A 127 -34.88 4.41 16.06
CA ALA A 127 -33.89 5.02 15.19
C ALA A 127 -33.75 6.51 15.46
N PHE A 128 -32.58 7.07 15.13
CA PHE A 128 -32.39 8.51 15.05
C PHE A 128 -32.83 8.99 13.67
N LYS A 129 -33.71 10.00 13.67
CA LYS A 129 -34.14 10.71 12.46
C LYS A 129 -33.19 11.88 12.23
N LEU A 130 -32.61 11.95 11.04
CA LEU A 130 -31.64 12.97 10.66
C LEU A 130 -32.09 13.68 9.39
N ILE A 131 -31.74 14.96 9.28
CA ILE A 131 -31.94 15.76 8.06
C ILE A 131 -30.57 16.25 7.58
N PRO A 132 -30.17 16.00 6.32
CA PRO A 132 -28.96 16.58 5.75
C PRO A 132 -28.94 18.10 5.85
N THR A 133 -27.80 18.67 6.22
CA THR A 133 -27.56 20.11 6.33
C THR A 133 -26.40 20.60 5.48
N SER A 134 -25.66 19.67 4.86
CA SER A 134 -24.60 19.99 3.89
C SER A 134 -24.65 19.06 2.69
N PRO A 135 -24.09 19.46 1.53
CA PRO A 135 -23.92 18.57 0.41
C PRO A 135 -23.11 17.32 0.78
N LEU A 136 -23.43 16.18 0.20
CA LEU A 136 -22.64 14.97 0.31
C LEU A 136 -21.25 15.21 -0.30
N ARG A 137 -20.22 15.21 0.54
CA ARG A 137 -18.85 15.51 0.12
C ARG A 137 -18.03 14.23 0.03
N LYS A 138 -17.54 13.92 -1.16
CA LYS A 138 -16.37 13.05 -1.34
C LYS A 138 -15.19 13.70 -0.63
N GLN A 139 -14.64 13.03 0.38
CA GLN A 139 -13.48 13.52 1.14
C GLN A 139 -12.13 13.13 0.50
N ASP A 140 -12.16 12.56 -0.71
CA ASP A 140 -10.97 12.18 -1.43
C ASP A 140 -10.75 13.05 -2.67
N LYS A 141 -9.75 13.93 -2.61
CA LYS A 141 -9.28 14.74 -3.75
C LYS A 141 -8.13 14.05 -4.51
N ARG A 142 -7.76 12.83 -4.13
CA ARG A 142 -6.56 12.17 -4.66
C ARG A 142 -6.85 11.50 -6.00
N GLN A 143 -5.81 11.42 -6.81
CA GLN A 143 -5.85 10.78 -8.14
C GLN A 143 -5.88 9.24 -8.03
N PHE A 144 -5.31 8.68 -6.96
CA PHE A 144 -5.21 7.22 -6.77
C PHE A 144 -5.68 6.79 -5.38
N TYR A 145 -6.22 5.56 -5.32
CA TYR A 145 -6.52 4.86 -4.07
C TYR A 145 -5.26 4.65 -3.24
N ARG A 146 -5.44 4.69 -1.91
CA ARG A 146 -4.42 4.27 -0.95
C ARG A 146 -4.78 2.93 -0.35
N TYR A 147 -3.79 2.09 -0.21
CA TYR A 147 -3.88 0.77 0.40
C TYR A 147 -3.27 0.88 1.79
N THR A 148 -4.14 0.94 2.80
CA THR A 148 -3.73 1.09 4.20
C THR A 148 -3.26 -0.25 4.76
N LEU A 149 -2.10 -0.26 5.39
CA LEU A 149 -1.49 -1.41 6.05
C LEU A 149 -1.66 -1.36 7.57
N LYS A 150 -1.68 -0.15 8.13
CA LYS A 150 -1.82 0.11 9.57
C LYS A 150 -2.88 1.19 9.80
N ASN A 151 -3.79 0.96 10.75
CA ASN A 151 -4.69 1.99 11.27
C ASN A 151 -4.59 2.02 12.80
N TYR A 152 -4.59 3.22 13.39
CA TYR A 152 -4.48 3.39 14.84
C TYR A 152 -5.87 3.38 15.48
N GLY A 153 -6.66 2.33 15.25
CA GLY A 153 -8.04 2.23 15.77
C GLY A 153 -9.09 2.97 14.95
N ASP A 154 -8.72 3.57 13.82
CA ASP A 154 -9.68 4.12 12.87
C ASP A 154 -10.36 3.00 12.06
N SER A 155 -11.44 2.47 12.62
CA SER A 155 -12.26 1.41 12.00
C SER A 155 -12.89 1.82 10.67
N ARG A 156 -12.87 3.11 10.31
CA ARG A 156 -13.38 3.59 9.02
C ARG A 156 -12.46 3.17 7.87
N ILE A 157 -11.17 3.02 8.12
CA ILE A 157 -10.17 2.78 7.08
C ILE A 157 -9.93 1.26 6.94
N PRO A 158 -10.37 0.62 5.84
CA PRO A 158 -10.15 -0.81 5.65
C PRO A 158 -8.68 -1.11 5.40
N LEU A 159 -8.15 -2.10 6.12
CA LEU A 159 -6.80 -2.58 5.90
C LEU A 159 -6.72 -3.45 4.65
N THR A 160 -5.60 -3.32 3.95
CA THR A 160 -5.22 -4.16 2.82
C THR A 160 -4.37 -5.31 3.34
N THR A 161 -4.81 -6.53 3.09
CA THR A 161 -4.19 -7.75 3.64
C THR A 161 -3.43 -8.59 2.61
N HIS A 162 -3.59 -8.30 1.32
CA HIS A 162 -3.12 -9.20 0.25
C HIS A 162 -1.70 -8.86 -0.21
N ILE A 163 -1.29 -7.60 -0.04
CA ILE A 163 0.02 -7.10 -0.44
C ILE A 163 0.51 -6.20 0.68
N THR A 164 1.57 -6.65 1.35
CA THR A 164 2.35 -5.87 2.32
C THR A 164 3.79 -5.76 1.83
N PHE A 165 4.61 -4.98 2.52
CA PHE A 165 6.02 -4.81 2.16
C PHE A 165 6.89 -4.81 3.42
N ASP A 166 7.99 -5.54 3.37
CA ASP A 166 9.12 -5.23 4.24
C ASP A 166 9.96 -4.17 3.52
N SER A 167 10.24 -3.04 4.18
CA SER A 167 10.73 -1.84 3.50
C SER A 167 11.96 -1.29 4.20
N PHE A 168 12.94 -0.88 3.40
CA PHE A 168 14.22 -0.36 3.88
C PHE A 168 14.47 1.02 3.30
N LEU A 169 15.07 1.88 4.13
CA LEU A 169 15.41 3.24 3.80
C LEU A 169 16.92 3.45 3.88
N LYS A 170 17.44 4.08 2.84
CA LYS A 170 18.83 4.52 2.71
C LYS A 170 18.84 5.99 2.31
N ILE A 171 19.92 6.69 2.65
CA ILE A 171 20.15 8.06 2.17
C ILE A 171 21.04 8.04 0.93
N THR A 172 21.06 9.15 0.20
CA THR A 172 21.93 9.32 -0.97
C THR A 172 22.82 10.54 -0.79
N ASP A 173 23.82 10.71 -1.65
CA ASP A 173 24.63 11.94 -1.71
C ASP A 173 23.93 13.12 -2.41
N LYS A 174 22.68 12.95 -2.85
CA LYS A 174 21.94 13.95 -3.62
C LYS A 174 20.80 14.56 -2.80
N GLU A 175 20.51 15.82 -3.09
CA GLU A 175 19.35 16.55 -2.58
C GLU A 175 18.47 17.03 -3.74
N PHE A 176 17.17 17.16 -3.49
CA PHE A 176 16.26 17.85 -4.39
C PHE A 176 16.58 19.35 -4.42
N PRO A 177 16.51 19.99 -5.60
CA PRO A 177 16.76 21.42 -5.70
C PRO A 177 15.69 22.20 -4.92
N ALA A 178 16.13 23.25 -4.22
CA ALA A 178 15.22 24.17 -3.54
C ALA A 178 14.33 24.94 -4.53
N ASP A 179 14.92 25.31 -5.68
CA ASP A 179 14.25 26.03 -6.77
C ASP A 179 14.42 25.29 -8.11
N GLY A 180 13.36 25.28 -8.92
CA GLY A 180 13.38 24.68 -10.26
C GLY A 180 12.92 23.22 -10.31
N GLN A 181 13.06 22.60 -11.48
CA GLN A 181 12.70 21.18 -11.67
C GLN A 181 13.89 20.27 -11.35
N PRO A 182 13.67 19.13 -10.68
CA PRO A 182 14.72 18.12 -10.51
C PRO A 182 15.27 17.63 -11.87
N PRO A 183 16.54 17.19 -11.92
CA PRO A 183 17.14 16.70 -13.15
C PRO A 183 16.38 15.48 -13.70
N MET A 184 16.26 15.37 -15.03
CA MET A 184 15.53 14.25 -15.65
C MET A 184 16.25 12.90 -15.52
N LEU A 185 17.58 12.92 -15.41
CA LEU A 185 18.43 11.73 -15.31
C LEU A 185 19.53 12.00 -14.27
N ILE A 186 19.82 11.01 -13.44
CA ILE A 186 20.96 11.02 -12.50
C ILE A 186 21.75 9.73 -12.72
N ASN A 187 23.04 9.83 -13.03
CA ASN A 187 23.91 8.71 -13.36
C ASN A 187 25.08 8.54 -12.37
N ASP A 188 25.14 9.36 -11.33
CA ASP A 188 26.26 9.40 -10.38
C ASP A 188 25.78 9.37 -8.92
N MET A 189 24.54 8.94 -8.68
CA MET A 189 23.97 8.88 -7.33
C MET A 189 24.61 7.75 -6.51
N LYS A 190 25.13 8.10 -5.33
CA LYS A 190 25.64 7.14 -4.34
C LYS A 190 24.61 6.91 -3.26
N ILE A 191 24.49 5.66 -2.81
CA ILE A 191 23.49 5.24 -1.81
C ILE A 191 24.24 4.76 -0.56
N PHE A 192 23.84 5.26 0.61
CA PHE A 192 24.47 4.94 1.90
C PHE A 192 23.52 4.24 2.88
N PRO A 193 24.04 3.31 3.71
CA PRO A 193 25.43 2.86 3.74
C PRO A 193 25.76 2.04 2.48
N ASP A 194 26.91 2.35 1.89
CA ASP A 194 27.44 1.57 0.78
C ASP A 194 27.84 0.19 1.34
N HIS A 195 27.56 -0.88 0.60
CA HIS A 195 28.06 -2.22 0.90
C HIS A 195 29.57 -2.35 0.62
N ALA A 196 30.28 -1.22 0.48
CA ALA A 196 31.73 -1.12 0.49
C ALA A 196 32.27 -1.55 1.87
N GLU A 197 32.37 -2.87 2.02
CA GLU A 197 32.88 -3.53 3.20
C GLU A 197 34.36 -3.29 3.37
N THR A 198 34.71 -2.49 4.36
CA THR A 198 35.98 -2.64 5.05
C THR A 198 36.04 -4.04 5.68
N GLY A 199 36.88 -4.92 5.13
CA GLY A 199 37.28 -6.17 5.80
C GLY A 199 36.61 -7.46 5.33
N LYS A 200 35.91 -7.52 4.18
CA LYS A 200 35.47 -8.81 3.63
C LYS A 200 36.64 -9.63 3.09
N PRO A 201 36.63 -10.97 3.27
CA PRO A 201 37.64 -11.85 2.70
C PRO A 201 37.61 -11.79 1.16
N GLN A 202 38.75 -12.11 0.54
CA GLN A 202 38.83 -12.28 -0.91
C GLN A 202 37.77 -13.28 -1.37
N PHE A 203 37.05 -12.94 -2.45
CA PHE A 203 35.98 -13.79 -2.95
C PHE A 203 36.50 -15.15 -3.42
N ALA A 204 35.86 -16.21 -2.95
CA ALA A 204 36.02 -17.57 -3.45
C ALA A 204 34.63 -18.23 -3.58
N THR A 205 34.34 -18.82 -4.74
CA THR A 205 33.04 -19.43 -5.05
C THR A 205 32.60 -20.46 -4.01
N ARG A 206 33.53 -21.31 -3.55
CA ARG A 206 33.24 -22.34 -2.54
C ARG A 206 32.80 -21.74 -1.20
N ASP A 207 33.41 -20.64 -0.79
CA ASP A 207 33.06 -19.96 0.46
C ASP A 207 31.70 -19.27 0.36
N ALA A 208 31.38 -18.68 -0.79
CA ALA A 208 30.05 -18.13 -1.05
C ALA A 208 28.96 -19.22 -1.04
N ILE A 209 29.24 -20.39 -1.61
CA ILE A 209 28.34 -21.55 -1.55
C ILE A 209 28.18 -22.03 -0.11
N ASN A 210 29.26 -22.13 0.67
CA ASN A 210 29.18 -22.53 2.08
C ASN A 210 28.34 -21.53 2.90
N GLN A 211 28.57 -20.22 2.73
CA GLN A 211 27.76 -19.19 3.40
C GLN A 211 26.28 -19.28 3.02
N PHE A 212 25.98 -19.47 1.73
CA PHE A 212 24.62 -19.69 1.26
C PHE A 212 23.99 -20.95 1.88
N ARG A 213 24.74 -22.06 1.94
CA ARG A 213 24.30 -23.33 2.56
C ARG A 213 24.02 -23.15 4.04
N ASP A 214 24.89 -22.47 4.78
CA ASP A 214 24.73 -22.22 6.22
C ASP A 214 23.44 -21.45 6.53
N ILE A 215 23.01 -20.57 5.63
CA ILE A 215 21.73 -19.85 5.74
C ILE A 215 20.57 -20.78 5.37
N MET A 216 20.65 -21.47 4.24
CA MET A 216 19.53 -22.26 3.71
C MET A 216 19.25 -23.54 4.49
N LEU A 217 20.27 -24.17 5.08
CA LEU A 217 20.09 -25.39 5.87
C LEU A 217 19.38 -25.14 7.21
N LYS A 218 19.39 -23.91 7.72
CA LYS A 218 18.57 -23.50 8.88
C LYS A 218 17.08 -23.47 8.59
N LYS A 219 16.68 -23.45 7.32
CA LYS A 219 15.28 -23.46 6.90
C LYS A 219 14.73 -24.88 6.81
N PRO A 220 13.42 -25.08 7.05
CA PRO A 220 12.79 -26.35 6.75
C PRO A 220 12.85 -26.66 5.24
N PRO A 221 12.92 -27.94 4.82
CA PRO A 221 13.13 -28.30 3.42
C PRO A 221 12.18 -27.66 2.40
N HIS A 222 10.92 -27.45 2.76
CA HIS A 222 9.91 -26.86 1.87
C HIS A 222 10.10 -25.34 1.64
N ASP A 223 10.89 -24.67 2.50
CA ASP A 223 11.20 -23.23 2.39
C ASP A 223 12.58 -22.96 1.77
N ARG A 224 13.27 -24.02 1.31
CA ARG A 224 14.58 -23.95 0.66
C ARG A 224 14.44 -23.65 -0.83
N PHE A 225 14.11 -22.40 -1.12
CA PHE A 225 14.04 -21.88 -2.48
C PHE A 225 14.68 -20.49 -2.56
N VAL A 226 15.05 -20.12 -3.79
CA VAL A 226 15.45 -18.76 -4.17
C VAL A 226 14.44 -18.23 -5.19
N ASN A 227 14.20 -16.93 -5.20
CA ASN A 227 13.52 -16.27 -6.31
C ASN A 227 14.57 -15.93 -7.38
N VAL A 228 14.33 -16.35 -8.62
CA VAL A 228 15.27 -16.18 -9.72
C VAL A 228 14.73 -15.19 -10.74
N SER A 229 15.60 -14.28 -11.17
CA SER A 229 15.34 -13.33 -12.24
C SER A 229 16.45 -13.37 -13.29
N LYS A 230 16.07 -13.26 -14.56
CA LYS A 230 16.98 -13.02 -15.69
C LYS A 230 16.89 -11.56 -16.07
N VAL A 231 18.04 -10.92 -16.27
CA VAL A 231 18.10 -9.52 -16.68
C VAL A 231 18.50 -9.45 -18.15
N LYS A 232 17.68 -8.80 -18.96
CA LYS A 232 18.02 -8.43 -20.33
C LYS A 232 18.46 -6.97 -20.34
N LYS A 233 19.75 -6.78 -20.60
CA LYS A 233 20.36 -5.46 -20.74
C LYS A 233 19.90 -4.79 -22.02
N ASP A 234 19.76 -3.47 -21.97
CA ASP A 234 19.59 -2.69 -23.19
C ASP A 234 20.94 -2.50 -23.89
N ASP A 235 21.17 -3.25 -24.96
CA ASP A 235 22.34 -3.14 -25.83
C ASP A 235 22.18 -2.05 -26.90
N SER A 236 21.06 -1.30 -26.89
CA SER A 236 20.87 -0.21 -27.83
C SER A 236 21.83 0.94 -27.50
N GLY A 237 22.92 1.04 -28.24
CA GLY A 237 23.94 2.11 -28.12
C GLY A 237 23.43 3.52 -28.47
N GLY A 238 22.12 3.78 -28.35
CA GLY A 238 21.51 5.08 -28.58
C GLY A 238 21.75 6.06 -27.44
N MET A 239 21.50 7.35 -27.69
CA MET A 239 21.65 8.42 -26.69
C MET A 239 20.74 8.27 -25.45
N VAL A 240 19.72 7.42 -25.50
CA VAL A 240 18.79 7.16 -24.38
C VAL A 240 18.72 5.65 -24.16
N ARG A 241 19.44 5.14 -23.15
CA ARG A 241 19.27 3.77 -22.67
C ARG A 241 17.82 3.54 -22.25
N ARG A 242 17.25 2.45 -22.72
CA ARG A 242 15.98 1.89 -22.24
C ARG A 242 16.20 1.27 -20.88
N LYS A 243 15.10 1.09 -20.16
CA LYS A 243 15.09 0.39 -18.89
C LYS A 243 15.45 -1.08 -19.14
N ASP A 244 16.39 -1.62 -18.37
CA ASP A 244 16.68 -3.06 -18.33
C ASP A 244 15.39 -3.86 -18.07
N GLU A 245 15.22 -4.97 -18.77
CA GLU A 245 14.06 -5.83 -18.60
C GLU A 245 14.36 -6.97 -17.62
N GLU A 246 13.59 -7.05 -16.53
CA GLU A 246 13.67 -8.15 -15.58
C GLU A 246 12.63 -9.24 -15.89
N LEU A 247 13.11 -10.40 -16.32
CA LEU A 247 12.31 -11.59 -16.55
C LEU A 247 12.26 -12.44 -15.29
N LEU A 248 11.12 -12.41 -14.62
CA LEU A 248 10.90 -13.09 -13.35
C LEU A 248 10.69 -14.59 -13.57
N LEU A 249 11.71 -15.42 -13.32
CA LEU A 249 11.57 -16.88 -13.37
C LEU A 249 10.81 -17.42 -12.15
N GLY A 250 10.80 -16.68 -11.04
CA GLY A 250 10.03 -16.98 -9.84
C GLY A 250 10.76 -17.91 -8.87
N GLU A 251 10.00 -18.57 -7.99
CA GLU A 251 10.55 -19.45 -6.96
C GLU A 251 11.14 -20.72 -7.57
N SER A 252 12.42 -20.97 -7.26
CA SER A 252 13.18 -22.13 -7.67
C SER A 252 13.69 -22.89 -6.44
N PRO A 253 13.17 -24.11 -6.17
CA PRO A 253 13.70 -25.00 -5.16
C PRO A 253 15.19 -25.29 -5.36
N ILE A 254 15.92 -25.39 -4.25
CA ILE A 254 17.35 -25.74 -4.26
C ILE A 254 17.48 -27.25 -4.12
N LEU A 255 18.22 -27.87 -5.02
CA LEU A 255 18.39 -29.33 -5.09
C LEU A 255 19.72 -29.75 -4.47
N GLY A 256 19.72 -30.90 -3.78
CA GLY A 256 20.96 -31.52 -3.29
C GLY A 256 21.73 -30.72 -2.24
N LEU A 257 21.09 -29.75 -1.57
CA LEU A 257 21.75 -28.83 -0.62
C LEU A 257 22.42 -29.53 0.56
N GLU A 258 22.01 -30.75 0.93
CA GLU A 258 22.62 -31.52 2.02
C GLU A 258 23.81 -32.37 1.56
N MET A 259 23.95 -32.60 0.26
CA MET A 259 24.99 -33.48 -0.30
C MET A 259 26.34 -32.76 -0.31
N GLU A 260 27.36 -33.37 0.30
CA GLU A 260 28.71 -32.79 0.32
C GLU A 260 29.41 -32.87 -1.03
N SER A 261 29.11 -33.90 -1.82
CA SER A 261 29.64 -34.09 -3.17
C SER A 261 29.20 -33.02 -4.17
N LEU A 262 28.23 -32.17 -3.80
CA LEU A 262 27.64 -31.12 -4.64
C LEU A 262 27.98 -29.71 -4.13
N ARG A 263 29.09 -29.54 -3.41
CA ARG A 263 29.47 -28.25 -2.79
C ARG A 263 30.14 -27.25 -3.74
N ASP A 264 30.45 -27.63 -4.97
CA ASP A 264 31.18 -26.75 -5.91
C ASP A 264 30.27 -25.87 -6.78
N VAL A 265 28.99 -26.23 -6.89
CA VAL A 265 27.97 -25.50 -7.65
C VAL A 265 26.61 -25.59 -6.95
N LEU A 266 25.69 -24.71 -7.30
CA LEU A 266 24.30 -24.76 -6.83
C LEU A 266 23.41 -25.37 -7.90
N TYR A 267 22.50 -26.24 -7.48
CA TYR A 267 21.50 -26.86 -8.36
C TYR A 267 20.14 -26.24 -8.08
N LEU A 268 19.58 -25.58 -9.09
CA LEU A 268 18.28 -24.94 -9.02
C LEU A 268 17.28 -25.75 -9.84
N LYS A 269 16.09 -26.02 -9.31
CA LYS A 269 15.03 -26.64 -10.11
C LYS A 269 14.61 -25.68 -11.22
N LYS A 270 14.45 -26.19 -12.44
CA LYS A 270 14.06 -25.36 -13.59
C LYS A 270 12.70 -24.68 -13.36
N SER A 271 12.61 -23.40 -13.74
CA SER A 271 11.37 -22.63 -13.64
C SER A 271 10.27 -23.23 -14.53
N ALA A 272 9.02 -23.24 -14.04
CA ALA A 272 7.87 -23.63 -14.84
C ALA A 272 7.61 -22.70 -16.05
N LYS A 273 8.15 -21.47 -16.02
CA LYS A 273 8.09 -20.55 -17.16
C LYS A 273 9.09 -20.91 -18.25
N ALA A 274 10.18 -21.60 -17.90
CA ALA A 274 11.18 -22.12 -18.82
C ALA A 274 10.68 -23.46 -19.40
N GLY A 275 9.73 -23.37 -20.34
CA GLY A 275 9.15 -24.52 -21.03
C GLY A 275 9.50 -24.56 -22.52
N PHE A 276 9.46 -25.75 -23.11
CA PHE A 276 9.61 -25.95 -24.55
C PHE A 276 8.31 -25.58 -25.28
N GLN A 277 8.35 -24.54 -26.12
CA GLN A 277 7.35 -24.32 -27.15
C GLN A 277 7.96 -24.69 -28.50
N LYS A 278 7.35 -25.62 -29.24
CA LYS A 278 7.86 -26.04 -30.56
C LYS A 278 8.00 -24.81 -31.48
N GLY A 279 9.21 -24.59 -31.99
CA GLY A 279 9.50 -23.57 -33.00
C GLY A 279 9.60 -22.13 -32.51
N LYS A 280 9.60 -21.87 -31.20
CA LYS A 280 9.80 -20.53 -30.64
C LYS A 280 10.82 -20.57 -29.50
N ASP A 281 11.77 -19.65 -29.54
CA ASP A 281 12.66 -19.43 -28.42
C ASP A 281 11.88 -18.79 -27.27
N ASN A 282 12.00 -19.37 -26.07
CA ASN A 282 11.29 -18.91 -24.89
C ASN A 282 12.21 -17.96 -24.12
N PRO A 283 11.87 -16.68 -23.94
CA PRO A 283 12.75 -15.70 -23.31
C PRO A 283 13.11 -16.03 -21.85
N TYR A 284 12.34 -16.91 -21.19
CA TYR A 284 12.61 -17.41 -19.84
C TYR A 284 13.59 -18.59 -19.80
N ASN A 285 14.01 -19.13 -20.95
CA ASN A 285 15.09 -20.11 -20.98
C ASN A 285 16.40 -19.44 -20.58
N LEU A 286 17.18 -20.16 -19.77
CA LEU A 286 18.53 -19.78 -19.38
C LEU A 286 19.53 -20.49 -20.30
N HIS A 287 20.58 -19.76 -20.70
CA HIS A 287 21.68 -20.30 -21.51
C HIS A 287 23.01 -20.23 -20.74
N PRO A 288 23.93 -21.19 -20.95
CA PRO A 288 25.24 -21.16 -20.31
C PRO A 288 25.96 -19.82 -20.53
N GLY A 289 26.58 -19.30 -19.47
CA GLY A 289 27.23 -17.98 -19.43
C GLY A 289 26.31 -16.81 -19.06
N GLU A 290 24.98 -17.00 -19.05
CA GLU A 290 24.06 -15.95 -18.62
C GLU A 290 24.18 -15.68 -17.11
N ARG A 291 24.15 -14.40 -16.74
CA ARG A 291 24.05 -13.97 -15.34
C ARG A 291 22.59 -13.86 -14.91
N ILE A 292 22.29 -14.39 -13.75
CA ILE A 292 20.97 -14.36 -13.12
C ILE A 292 21.08 -13.73 -11.74
N LEU A 293 19.99 -13.11 -11.30
CA LEU A 293 19.82 -12.67 -9.93
C LEU A 293 19.09 -13.74 -9.14
N THR A 294 19.62 -14.05 -7.96
CA THR A 294 18.96 -14.90 -6.98
C THR A 294 18.69 -14.09 -5.73
N HIS A 295 17.46 -14.17 -5.23
CA HIS A 295 17.05 -13.53 -4.00
C HIS A 295 16.45 -14.54 -3.03
N PHE A 296 16.68 -14.32 -1.74
CA PHE A 296 16.07 -15.14 -0.70
C PHE A 296 15.95 -14.40 0.62
N VAL A 297 15.13 -14.94 1.51
CA VAL A 297 14.88 -14.37 2.84
C VAL A 297 15.11 -15.42 3.92
N HIS A 298 15.75 -15.05 5.02
CA HIS A 298 15.89 -15.89 6.21
C HIS A 298 15.84 -14.99 7.44
N ASP A 299 15.03 -15.31 8.44
CA ASP A 299 14.87 -14.52 9.67
C ASP A 299 14.65 -13.03 9.42
N ARG A 300 13.78 -12.71 8.44
CA ARG A 300 13.47 -11.34 7.96
C ARG A 300 14.66 -10.56 7.37
N LYS A 301 15.80 -11.21 7.17
CA LYS A 301 16.94 -10.68 6.42
C LYS A 301 16.82 -11.06 4.96
N TYR A 302 17.06 -10.09 4.09
CA TYR A 302 16.91 -10.22 2.65
C TYR A 302 18.28 -10.31 2.01
N TYR A 303 18.47 -11.28 1.12
CA TYR A 303 19.75 -11.51 0.47
C TYR A 303 19.60 -11.45 -1.03
N THR A 304 20.63 -10.90 -1.69
CA THR A 304 20.80 -10.92 -3.14
C THR A 304 22.14 -11.55 -3.47
N MET A 305 22.18 -12.32 -4.54
CA MET A 305 23.39 -12.94 -5.05
C MET A 305 23.30 -13.09 -6.57
N VAL A 306 24.28 -12.53 -7.29
CA VAL A 306 24.48 -12.76 -8.72
C VAL A 306 25.09 -14.14 -8.92
N CYS A 307 24.50 -14.93 -9.81
CA CYS A 307 25.01 -16.23 -10.23
C CYS A 307 25.18 -16.26 -11.75
N GLU A 308 26.06 -17.14 -12.21
CA GLU A 308 26.20 -17.47 -13.63
C GLU A 308 25.70 -18.89 -13.90
N LEU A 309 24.95 -19.06 -14.97
CA LEU A 309 24.53 -20.38 -15.43
C LEU A 309 25.73 -21.12 -16.04
N MET A 310 26.07 -22.28 -15.47
CA MET A 310 27.10 -23.17 -15.98
C MET A 310 26.54 -24.14 -17.01
N GLU A 311 25.39 -24.74 -16.70
CA GLU A 311 24.77 -25.76 -17.53
C GLU A 311 23.26 -25.74 -17.32
N GLY A 312 22.51 -25.72 -18.43
CA GLY A 312 21.05 -25.86 -18.40
C GLY A 312 20.63 -27.28 -18.77
N ARG A 313 20.04 -28.01 -17.82
CA ARG A 313 19.53 -29.38 -18.02
C ARG A 313 18.00 -29.38 -18.14
N THR A 314 17.45 -30.54 -18.46
CA THR A 314 15.99 -30.70 -18.67
C THR A 314 15.17 -30.35 -17.43
N GLN A 315 15.67 -30.65 -16.22
CA GLN A 315 14.93 -30.48 -14.96
C GLN A 315 15.58 -29.51 -13.97
N GLN A 316 16.85 -29.15 -14.21
CA GLN A 316 17.62 -28.33 -13.28
C GLN A 316 18.60 -27.43 -14.02
N GLU A 317 18.93 -26.32 -13.39
CA GLU A 317 19.89 -25.33 -13.82
C GLU A 317 21.08 -25.40 -12.85
N VAL A 318 22.28 -25.55 -13.40
CA VAL A 318 23.52 -25.60 -12.61
C VAL A 318 24.13 -24.20 -12.62
N VAL A 319 24.27 -23.59 -11.43
CA VAL A 319 24.71 -22.20 -11.31
C VAL A 319 25.90 -22.06 -10.38
N ARG A 320 26.76 -21.10 -10.66
CA ARG A 320 27.88 -20.70 -9.79
C ARG A 320 27.66 -19.28 -9.24
N PRO A 321 27.78 -19.04 -7.93
CA PRO A 321 27.83 -17.68 -7.39
C PRO A 321 29.02 -16.90 -7.96
N LEU A 322 28.79 -15.63 -8.28
CA LEU A 322 29.84 -14.67 -8.66
C LEU A 322 30.22 -13.72 -7.51
N GLU A 323 29.48 -13.78 -6.42
CA GLU A 323 29.66 -12.95 -5.23
C GLU A 323 29.16 -13.68 -3.98
N PHE A 324 29.53 -13.18 -2.80
CA PHE A 324 28.91 -13.60 -1.56
C PHE A 324 27.45 -13.15 -1.49
N PRO A 325 26.56 -13.88 -0.80
CA PRO A 325 25.23 -13.37 -0.47
C PRO A 325 25.30 -12.01 0.23
N THR A 326 24.68 -11.00 -0.38
CA THR A 326 24.65 -9.64 0.15
C THR A 326 23.33 -9.40 0.88
N GLU A 327 23.40 -9.17 2.19
CA GLU A 327 22.25 -8.81 3.03
C GLU A 327 21.79 -7.37 2.71
N GLU A 328 20.50 -7.11 2.58
CA GLU A 328 19.96 -5.75 2.42
C GLU A 328 20.29 -4.91 3.66
N SER A 329 20.93 -3.77 3.43
CA SER A 329 21.22 -2.78 4.47
C SER A 329 20.17 -1.67 4.51
N GLY A 330 20.35 -0.73 5.43
CA GLY A 330 19.45 0.41 5.61
C GLY A 330 18.48 0.22 6.77
N LEU A 331 17.76 1.28 7.09
CA LEU A 331 16.82 1.31 8.20
C LEU A 331 15.50 0.66 7.79
N HIS A 332 15.04 -0.34 8.54
CA HIS A 332 13.70 -0.87 8.35
C HIS A 332 12.63 0.16 8.74
N ILE A 333 11.66 0.41 7.86
CA ILE A 333 10.62 1.43 8.05
C ILE A 333 9.23 0.81 8.14
N GLU A 334 8.39 1.37 9.01
CA GLU A 334 7.00 0.95 9.14
C GLU A 334 6.09 1.74 8.20
N MET A 335 5.54 1.05 7.20
CA MET A 335 4.57 1.64 6.28
C MET A 335 3.14 1.65 6.87
N ILE A 336 2.50 2.82 6.80
CA ILE A 336 1.10 3.03 7.19
C ILE A 336 0.17 2.81 6.00
N ASP A 337 0.49 3.45 4.86
CA ASP A 337 -0.25 3.28 3.61
C ASP A 337 0.68 3.39 2.39
N TYR A 338 0.21 2.91 1.25
CA TYR A 338 0.88 3.12 -0.04
C TYR A 338 -0.12 3.42 -1.15
N SER A 339 0.40 3.99 -2.22
CA SER A 339 -0.32 4.32 -3.43
C SER A 339 0.60 4.18 -4.63
N VAL A 340 0.05 4.44 -5.81
CA VAL A 340 0.77 4.42 -7.08
C VAL A 340 1.96 5.39 -7.11
N GLY A 341 1.88 6.52 -6.41
CA GLY A 341 2.88 7.59 -6.45
C GLY A 341 3.65 7.84 -5.14
N GLY A 342 3.49 6.98 -4.13
CA GLY A 342 4.16 7.20 -2.85
C GLY A 342 3.59 6.42 -1.68
N ILE A 343 4.24 6.57 -0.54
CA ILE A 343 3.94 5.89 0.72
C ILE A 343 3.74 6.88 1.86
N LEU A 344 3.08 6.42 2.92
CA LEU A 344 3.04 7.07 4.22
C LEU A 344 3.73 6.15 5.22
N VAL A 345 4.66 6.68 5.99
CA VAL A 345 5.43 5.92 6.99
C VAL A 345 5.28 6.53 8.37
N GLU A 346 5.33 5.68 9.39
CA GLU A 346 5.49 6.12 10.78
C GLU A 346 6.95 6.52 11.02
N SER A 347 7.16 7.66 11.64
CA SER A 347 8.50 8.13 11.98
C SER A 347 9.05 7.39 13.20
N SER A 348 10.38 7.28 13.26
CA SER A 348 11.13 6.88 14.44
C SER A 348 12.28 7.86 14.69
N PRO A 349 12.87 7.87 15.91
CA PRO A 349 14.10 8.61 16.17
C PRO A 349 15.23 8.23 15.19
N ASP A 350 15.40 6.94 14.90
CA ASP A 350 16.42 6.46 13.97
C ASP A 350 16.20 6.95 12.53
N LEU A 351 14.94 7.06 12.10
CA LEU A 351 14.60 7.61 10.80
C LEU A 351 15.02 9.08 10.70
N LEU A 352 14.74 9.86 11.73
CA LEU A 352 15.09 11.28 11.76
C LEU A 352 16.60 11.47 11.85
N LYS A 353 17.30 10.69 12.69
CA LYS A 353 18.77 10.68 12.77
C LYS A 353 19.39 10.33 11.41
N LEU A 354 18.85 9.33 10.71
CA LEU A 354 19.35 8.91 9.41
C LEU A 354 19.17 9.98 8.33
N ILE A 355 17.98 10.60 8.23
CA ILE A 355 17.68 11.59 7.18
C ILE A 355 18.33 12.95 7.47
N LEU A 356 18.29 13.41 8.72
CA LEU A 356 18.79 14.73 9.11
C LEU A 356 20.30 14.74 9.40
N GLY A 357 20.89 13.58 9.70
CA GLY A 357 22.29 13.48 10.10
C GLY A 357 22.62 14.39 11.29
N GLU A 358 23.65 15.23 11.13
CA GLU A 358 24.08 16.20 12.14
C GLU A 358 23.04 17.28 12.46
N LYS A 359 22.04 17.49 11.58
CA LYS A 359 20.93 18.42 11.82
C LYS A 359 19.87 17.85 12.75
N CYS A 360 19.96 16.58 13.13
CA CYS A 360 19.01 15.93 14.04
C CYS A 360 19.17 16.48 15.46
N PRO A 361 18.07 16.79 16.19
CA PRO A 361 18.15 17.21 17.58
C PRO A 361 18.75 16.09 18.46
N PRO A 362 19.59 16.41 19.47
CA PRO A 362 20.21 15.41 20.33
C PRO A 362 19.20 14.68 21.23
N ASP A 363 18.12 15.36 21.65
CA ASP A 363 17.09 14.82 22.55
C ASP A 363 15.84 14.33 21.79
N ILE A 364 15.98 13.91 20.53
CA ILE A 364 14.88 13.50 19.66
C ILE A 364 13.96 12.42 20.27
N GLU A 365 14.50 11.60 21.17
CA GLU A 365 13.78 10.52 21.86
C GLU A 365 12.83 11.02 22.95
N LYS A 366 13.00 12.26 23.43
CA LYS A 366 12.24 12.86 24.53
C LYS A 366 11.17 13.84 24.08
N GLU A 367 11.19 14.27 22.82
CA GLU A 367 10.26 15.28 22.31
C GLU A 367 8.92 14.67 21.85
N ALA A 368 7.87 14.86 22.63
CA ALA A 368 6.54 14.28 22.38
C ALA A 368 5.62 15.15 21.51
N ASP A 369 5.91 16.46 21.39
CA ASP A 369 4.94 17.43 20.87
C ASP A 369 5.19 17.89 19.43
N PHE A 370 6.39 17.69 18.89
CA PHE A 370 6.75 17.99 17.48
C PHE A 370 6.19 19.33 16.97
N SER A 371 6.23 20.38 17.80
CA SER A 371 5.55 21.64 17.56
C SER A 371 6.47 22.86 17.77
N GLY A 372 6.13 23.95 17.10
CA GLY A 372 6.87 25.23 17.17
C GLY A 372 7.87 25.44 16.03
N ASN A 373 8.43 26.65 15.98
CA ASN A 373 9.27 27.14 14.89
C ASN A 373 10.51 26.28 14.60
N PHE A 374 11.03 25.59 15.63
CA PHE A 374 12.14 24.66 15.47
C PHE A 374 11.76 23.47 14.58
N TRP A 375 10.65 22.81 14.92
CA TRP A 375 10.14 21.66 14.18
C TRP A 375 9.71 22.00 12.75
N GLU A 376 9.15 23.19 12.55
CA GLU A 376 8.83 23.67 11.19
C GLU A 376 10.08 23.73 10.31
N LYS A 377 11.19 24.27 10.84
CA LYS A 377 12.48 24.29 10.12
C LYS A 377 13.03 22.89 9.86
N ILE A 378 12.97 22.01 10.86
CA ILE A 378 13.40 20.61 10.71
C ILE A 378 12.57 19.90 9.63
N PHE A 379 11.25 20.14 9.59
CA PHE A 379 10.39 19.53 8.59
C PHE A 379 10.65 20.04 7.17
N GLU A 380 11.12 21.27 7.00
CA GLU A 380 11.61 21.76 5.71
C GLU A 380 12.95 21.10 5.32
N GLU A 381 13.86 20.90 6.28
CA GLU A 381 15.11 20.15 6.03
C GLU A 381 14.83 18.70 5.61
N LEU A 382 13.81 18.03 6.17
CA LEU A 382 13.43 16.68 5.77
C LEU A 382 13.02 16.56 4.29
N ARG A 383 12.62 17.65 3.64
CA ARG A 383 12.19 17.63 2.22
C ARG A 383 13.34 17.63 1.24
N LYS A 384 14.56 17.98 1.67
CA LYS A 384 15.71 18.16 0.78
C LYS A 384 16.34 16.83 0.35
N PRO A 385 16.63 15.86 1.24
CA PRO A 385 17.36 14.66 0.84
C PRO A 385 16.61 13.81 -0.19
N MET A 386 17.36 13.24 -1.14
CA MET A 386 16.86 12.14 -1.96
C MET A 386 16.98 10.84 -1.17
N ILE A 387 15.84 10.17 -0.98
CA ILE A 387 15.74 8.97 -0.14
C ILE A 387 15.63 7.74 -1.04
N HIS A 388 16.55 6.79 -0.89
CA HIS A 388 16.46 5.51 -1.57
C HIS A 388 15.59 4.54 -0.77
N LEU A 389 14.52 4.04 -1.38
CA LEU A 389 13.60 3.08 -0.79
C LEU A 389 13.73 1.73 -1.48
N THR A 390 13.91 0.68 -0.68
CA THR A 390 13.82 -0.71 -1.13
C THR A 390 12.55 -1.34 -0.56
N PHE A 391 11.75 -1.96 -1.41
CA PHE A 391 10.54 -2.70 -1.04
C PHE A 391 10.69 -4.18 -1.38
N TYR A 392 10.35 -5.05 -0.42
CA TYR A 392 10.18 -6.48 -0.63
C TYR A 392 8.70 -6.84 -0.54
N PRO A 393 8.01 -7.06 -1.68
CA PRO A 393 6.60 -7.38 -1.68
C PRO A 393 6.31 -8.72 -1.00
N ARG A 394 5.35 -8.73 -0.09
CA ARG A 394 4.80 -9.92 0.55
C ARG A 394 3.37 -10.13 0.03
N LEU A 395 3.18 -11.20 -0.75
CA LEU A 395 1.93 -11.45 -1.45
C LEU A 395 1.18 -12.61 -0.80
N TYR A 396 -0.04 -12.35 -0.33
CA TYR A 396 -0.94 -13.36 0.20
C TYR A 396 -2.26 -13.36 -0.59
N PHE A 397 -2.37 -14.33 -1.51
CA PHE A 397 -3.55 -14.50 -2.37
C PHE A 397 -3.99 -15.97 -2.32
N PRO A 398 -5.03 -16.29 -1.53
CA PRO A 398 -5.67 -17.61 -1.55
C PRO A 398 -6.14 -18.00 -2.95
N ASP A 399 -6.29 -19.30 -3.22
CA ASP A 399 -6.62 -19.81 -4.55
C ASP A 399 -7.87 -19.16 -5.18
N ALA A 400 -8.89 -18.87 -4.35
CA ALA A 400 -10.13 -18.20 -4.78
C ALA A 400 -9.91 -16.82 -5.44
N VAL A 401 -8.81 -16.13 -5.08
CA VAL A 401 -8.49 -14.78 -5.56
C VAL A 401 -7.12 -14.72 -6.25
N ARG A 402 -6.47 -15.87 -6.48
CA ARG A 402 -5.12 -15.98 -7.05
C ARG A 402 -4.97 -15.33 -8.42
N LYS A 403 -6.03 -15.26 -9.22
CA LYS A 403 -6.06 -14.53 -10.50
C LYS A 403 -5.77 -13.03 -10.39
N TYR A 404 -5.95 -12.46 -9.20
CA TYR A 404 -5.63 -11.07 -8.89
C TYR A 404 -4.23 -10.90 -8.27
N ARG A 405 -3.43 -11.96 -8.14
CA ARG A 405 -2.03 -11.82 -7.69
C ARG A 405 -1.23 -11.07 -8.75
N PRO A 406 -0.61 -9.92 -8.45
CA PRO A 406 0.29 -9.26 -9.38
C PRO A 406 1.58 -10.07 -9.55
N GLU A 407 2.18 -9.93 -10.71
CA GLU A 407 3.54 -10.39 -10.97
C GLU A 407 4.49 -9.22 -10.65
N LEU A 408 5.33 -9.40 -9.62
CA LEU A 408 6.23 -8.36 -9.11
C LEU A 408 7.62 -8.95 -8.93
N PRO A 409 8.68 -8.15 -9.12
CA PRO A 409 10.02 -8.57 -8.78
C PRO A 409 10.13 -8.80 -7.27
N PHE A 410 11.13 -9.58 -6.87
CA PHE A 410 11.39 -9.84 -5.46
C PHE A 410 11.77 -8.56 -4.70
N LYS A 411 12.44 -7.63 -5.40
CA LYS A 411 12.91 -6.34 -4.89
C LYS A 411 12.45 -5.23 -5.83
N VAL A 412 11.83 -4.20 -5.27
CA VAL A 412 11.49 -2.95 -6.00
C VAL A 412 12.26 -1.81 -5.36
N THR A 413 12.96 -1.01 -6.15
CA THR A 413 13.68 0.17 -5.66
C THR A 413 13.18 1.45 -6.33
N VAL A 414 13.13 2.52 -5.56
CA VAL A 414 12.75 3.87 -6.03
C VAL A 414 13.50 4.93 -5.23
N VAL A 415 13.66 6.12 -5.79
CA VAL A 415 14.03 7.31 -5.02
C VAL A 415 12.78 8.12 -4.74
N ALA A 416 12.65 8.60 -3.50
CA ALA A 416 11.53 9.36 -3.03
C ALA A 416 11.95 10.66 -2.33
N GLN A 417 10.98 11.56 -2.20
CA GLN A 417 11.09 12.82 -1.46
C GLN A 417 10.07 12.86 -0.32
N VAL A 418 10.45 13.37 0.85
CA VAL A 418 9.44 13.75 1.86
C VAL A 418 8.69 14.98 1.35
N VAL A 419 7.38 14.86 1.15
CA VAL A 419 6.54 15.98 0.65
C VAL A 419 5.60 16.52 1.71
N ARG A 420 5.43 15.80 2.81
CA ARG A 420 4.62 16.22 3.95
C ARG A 420 5.04 15.49 5.21
N THR A 421 4.88 16.19 6.32
CA THR A 421 5.02 15.66 7.67
C THR A 421 3.76 16.02 8.44
N ASN A 422 3.21 15.09 9.19
CA ASN A 422 2.01 15.31 9.99
C ASN A 422 2.08 14.55 11.30
N VAL A 423 1.65 15.19 12.37
CA VAL A 423 1.40 14.52 13.65
C VAL A 423 -0.03 14.01 13.65
N GLN A 424 -0.21 12.70 13.69
CA GLN A 424 -1.52 12.08 13.88
C GLN A 424 -1.71 11.71 15.35
N GLN A 425 -2.78 12.24 15.94
CA GLN A 425 -3.25 11.83 17.27
C GLN A 425 -4.40 10.83 17.12
N SER A 426 -4.29 9.69 17.80
CA SER A 426 -5.38 8.72 17.95
C SER A 426 -5.49 8.30 19.41
N GLY A 427 -6.54 8.79 20.09
CA GLY A 427 -6.64 8.72 21.54
C GLY A 427 -5.47 9.46 22.21
N GLU A 428 -4.77 8.76 23.10
CA GLU A 428 -3.57 9.27 23.78
C GLU A 428 -2.28 9.12 22.94
N ARG A 429 -2.31 8.30 21.88
CA ARG A 429 -1.12 8.06 21.05
C ARG A 429 -0.94 9.20 20.04
N ARG A 430 0.23 9.84 20.07
CA ARG A 430 0.71 10.74 19.01
C ARG A 430 1.75 10.02 18.16
N THR A 431 1.60 10.10 16.85
CA THR A 431 2.51 9.50 15.88
C THR A 431 2.93 10.55 14.87
N LEU A 432 4.24 10.75 14.72
CA LEU A 432 4.77 11.55 13.62
C LEU A 432 4.79 10.68 12.36
N GLN A 433 4.34 11.24 11.25
CA GLN A 433 4.22 10.53 9.99
C GLN A 433 4.83 11.34 8.85
N HIS A 434 5.46 10.64 7.91
CA HIS A 434 6.06 11.24 6.73
C HIS A 434 5.43 10.67 5.46
N GLY A 435 4.93 11.55 4.60
CA GLY A 435 4.49 11.18 3.26
C GLY A 435 5.66 11.28 2.30
N LEU A 436 6.10 10.14 1.77
CA LEU A 436 7.17 10.05 0.80
C LEU A 436 6.57 9.88 -0.60
N GLN A 437 6.89 10.79 -1.51
CA GLN A 437 6.47 10.74 -2.91
C GLN A 437 7.57 10.15 -3.76
N PHE A 438 7.22 9.20 -4.64
CA PHE A 438 8.18 8.62 -5.60
C PHE A 438 8.58 9.66 -6.64
N ALA A 439 9.88 9.70 -6.96
CA ALA A 439 10.48 10.72 -7.81
C ALA A 439 11.33 10.13 -8.93
N TYR A 440 12.15 9.12 -8.65
CA TYR A 440 12.98 8.47 -9.67
C TYR A 440 12.85 6.95 -9.64
N GLU A 441 13.03 6.37 -10.83
CA GLU A 441 13.12 4.92 -11.03
C GLU A 441 14.47 4.52 -11.62
N PRO A 442 15.01 3.38 -11.20
CA PRO A 442 16.22 2.84 -11.80
C PRO A 442 15.92 2.43 -13.24
N GLN A 443 16.86 2.73 -14.14
CA GLN A 443 16.84 2.30 -15.55
C GLN A 443 17.71 1.07 -15.77
N GLY A 444 18.61 0.73 -14.83
CA GLY A 444 19.46 -0.45 -14.90
C GLY A 444 19.27 -1.37 -13.71
N ILE A 445 19.58 -2.65 -13.90
CA ILE A 445 19.62 -3.66 -12.84
C ILE A 445 21.07 -4.16 -12.72
N PRO A 446 21.80 -3.79 -11.66
CA PRO A 446 23.23 -4.10 -11.57
C PRO A 446 23.47 -5.62 -11.48
N LEU A 447 24.35 -6.13 -12.35
CA LEU A 447 24.83 -7.53 -12.37
C LEU A 447 26.33 -7.62 -11.99
N ALA A 448 26.92 -6.50 -11.61
CA ALA A 448 28.25 -6.36 -11.06
C ALA A 448 28.26 -5.24 -10.00
N LYS A 449 29.15 -5.36 -9.02
CA LYS A 449 29.21 -4.43 -7.87
C LYS A 449 29.42 -2.97 -8.27
N ASP A 450 30.27 -2.73 -9.27
CA ASP A 450 30.64 -1.39 -9.72
C ASP A 450 29.77 -0.88 -10.89
N GLU A 451 28.69 -1.59 -11.21
CA GLU A 451 27.80 -1.19 -12.28
C GLU A 451 26.95 0.02 -11.86
N ILE A 452 27.15 1.13 -12.56
CA ILE A 452 26.41 2.37 -12.36
C ILE A 452 24.96 2.20 -12.83
N VAL A 453 24.01 2.62 -11.98
CA VAL A 453 22.58 2.62 -12.29
C VAL A 453 22.13 4.05 -12.60
N ASP A 454 21.59 4.24 -13.80
CA ASP A 454 20.92 5.48 -14.19
C ASP A 454 19.55 5.58 -13.52
N TRP A 455 19.19 6.75 -13.02
CA TRP A 455 17.91 7.04 -12.36
C TRP A 455 17.14 8.08 -13.15
N ARG A 456 15.94 7.73 -13.62
CA ARG A 456 15.11 8.62 -14.44
C ARG A 456 14.00 9.23 -13.60
N TYR A 457 13.82 10.53 -13.73
CA TYR A 457 12.74 11.25 -13.07
C TYR A 457 11.40 10.85 -13.69
N THR A 458 10.44 10.47 -12.84
CA THR A 458 9.14 9.93 -13.28
C THR A 458 7.96 10.88 -13.03
N ARG A 459 8.18 12.03 -12.36
CA ARG A 459 7.11 12.99 -12.10
C ARG A 459 6.52 13.54 -13.42
N ASN A 460 5.21 13.74 -13.43
CA ASN A 460 4.42 14.37 -14.50
C ASN A 460 4.19 13.55 -15.79
N VAL A 461 4.69 12.30 -15.91
CA VAL A 461 4.49 11.52 -17.16
C VAL A 461 4.10 10.06 -16.93
N ARG A 462 4.64 9.36 -15.91
CA ARG A 462 4.32 7.94 -15.65
C ARG A 462 4.46 7.64 -14.15
N ASP A 463 3.44 7.04 -13.54
CA ASP A 463 3.60 6.53 -12.18
C ASP A 463 4.41 5.24 -12.15
N ASN A 464 4.77 4.76 -10.96
CA ASN A 464 5.60 3.57 -10.85
C ASN A 464 4.89 2.31 -11.38
N GLU A 465 5.53 1.63 -12.33
CA GLU A 465 4.96 0.50 -13.05
C GLU A 465 4.52 -0.64 -12.12
N HIS A 466 5.34 -0.97 -11.13
CA HIS A 466 5.03 -2.04 -10.18
C HIS A 466 3.85 -1.65 -9.27
N PHE A 467 3.84 -0.42 -8.75
CA PHE A 467 2.73 0.06 -7.94
C PHE A 467 1.45 0.32 -8.76
N GLN A 468 1.54 0.63 -10.06
CA GLN A 468 0.41 0.66 -10.99
C GLN A 468 -0.17 -0.74 -11.21
N ASN A 469 0.67 -1.76 -11.41
CA ASN A 469 0.23 -3.14 -11.54
C ASN A 469 -0.48 -3.60 -10.26
N ILE A 470 0.10 -3.33 -9.09
CA ILE A 470 -0.52 -3.57 -7.78
C ILE A 470 -1.88 -2.89 -7.70
N HIS A 471 -1.96 -1.61 -8.06
CA HIS A 471 -3.20 -0.87 -8.02
C HIS A 471 -4.27 -1.47 -8.92
N SER A 472 -3.93 -1.81 -10.17
CA SER A 472 -4.84 -2.44 -11.12
C SER A 472 -5.40 -3.76 -10.58
N LYS A 473 -4.51 -4.62 -10.06
CA LYS A 473 -4.87 -5.93 -9.52
C LYS A 473 -5.70 -5.86 -8.26
N LEU A 474 -5.34 -5.00 -7.31
CA LEU A 474 -6.11 -4.80 -6.08
C LEU A 474 -7.45 -4.13 -6.34
N SER A 475 -7.51 -3.14 -7.25
CA SER A 475 -8.76 -2.52 -7.65
C SER A 475 -9.73 -3.56 -8.25
N GLY A 476 -9.23 -4.42 -9.14
CA GLY A 476 -10.01 -5.53 -9.71
C GLY A 476 -10.48 -6.54 -8.67
N LEU A 477 -9.60 -6.91 -7.73
CA LEU A 477 -9.95 -7.79 -6.61
C LEU A 477 -11.08 -7.20 -5.76
N TYR A 478 -10.97 -5.92 -5.38
CA TYR A 478 -11.97 -5.29 -4.54
C TYR A 478 -13.31 -5.12 -5.25
N GLY A 479 -13.31 -4.77 -6.55
CA GLY A 479 -14.54 -4.80 -7.34
C GLY A 479 -15.19 -6.18 -7.38
N TYR A 480 -14.39 -7.26 -7.45
CA TYR A 480 -14.91 -8.63 -7.41
C TYR A 480 -15.50 -9.03 -6.06
N LEU A 481 -14.79 -8.77 -4.96
CA LEU A 481 -15.26 -9.09 -3.61
C LEU A 481 -16.54 -8.33 -3.26
N GLU A 482 -16.64 -7.08 -3.70
CA GLU A 482 -17.85 -6.27 -3.55
C GLU A 482 -19.04 -6.89 -4.32
N ASN A 483 -18.85 -7.29 -5.57
CA ASN A 483 -19.89 -7.94 -6.37
C ASN A 483 -20.33 -9.28 -5.76
N GLN A 484 -19.39 -10.07 -5.24
CA GLN A 484 -19.72 -11.33 -4.56
C GLN A 484 -20.58 -11.08 -3.32
N SER A 485 -20.26 -10.07 -2.51
CA SER A 485 -21.06 -9.72 -1.33
C SER A 485 -22.51 -9.34 -1.67
N LEU A 486 -22.72 -8.67 -2.80
CA LEU A 486 -24.04 -8.30 -3.30
C LEU A 486 -24.84 -9.54 -3.76
N THR A 487 -24.18 -10.49 -4.42
CA THR A 487 -24.81 -11.73 -4.92
C THR A 487 -25.09 -12.77 -3.83
N SER A 488 -24.23 -12.92 -2.82
CA SER A 488 -24.46 -13.84 -1.70
C SER A 488 -25.63 -13.40 -0.80
N GLY A 489 -25.84 -12.09 -0.68
CA GLY A 489 -27.06 -11.53 -0.06
C GLY A 489 -28.34 -11.75 -0.88
N ALA A 490 -28.26 -12.18 -2.14
CA ALA A 490 -29.41 -12.52 -2.97
C ALA A 490 -29.72 -14.03 -2.94
N THR A 491 -28.72 -14.90 -2.81
CA THR A 491 -28.90 -16.35 -2.77
C THR A 491 -29.34 -16.88 -1.40
N GLY A 492 -28.89 -16.26 -0.30
CA GLY A 492 -29.37 -16.62 1.06
C GLY A 492 -30.87 -16.40 1.29
N ALA A 493 -31.52 -15.56 0.46
CA ALA A 493 -32.96 -15.31 0.53
C ALA A 493 -33.82 -16.38 -0.17
N ARG A 494 -33.23 -17.22 -1.04
CA ARG A 494 -33.97 -18.29 -1.75
C ARG A 494 -34.06 -19.60 -0.99
N GLN A 495 -33.25 -19.81 0.06
CA GLN A 495 -33.24 -21.06 0.85
C GLN A 495 -34.08 -21.00 2.15
N ARG A 496 -34.76 -19.88 2.45
CA ARG A 496 -35.62 -19.73 3.64
C ARG A 496 -37.11 -19.64 3.32
N ARG A 497 -37.61 -20.39 2.34
CA ARG A 497 -39.04 -20.67 2.25
C ARG A 497 -39.30 -22.05 2.87
N PRO A 498 -40.05 -22.15 3.99
CA PRO A 498 -40.55 -23.43 4.43
C PRO A 498 -41.48 -24.00 3.34
N PRO A 499 -41.56 -25.33 3.17
CA PRO A 499 -42.52 -25.91 2.24
C PRO A 499 -43.95 -25.55 2.70
N PRO A 500 -44.88 -25.36 1.77
CA PRO A 500 -46.27 -25.08 2.12
C PRO A 500 -46.83 -26.26 2.91
N SER A 501 -47.44 -25.96 4.05
CA SER A 501 -48.24 -26.90 4.83
C SER A 501 -49.43 -27.34 3.97
N SER A 502 -49.48 -28.63 3.66
CA SER A 502 -50.67 -29.28 3.09
C SER A 502 -51.77 -29.32 4.14
N GLU A 503 -52.90 -28.67 3.83
CA GLU A 503 -54.21 -29.05 4.39
C GLU A 503 -54.66 -30.40 3.84
#